data_AF-W4RP50-F1
#
_entry.id   AF-W4RP50-F1
#
_cell.length_a   1.000
_cell.length_b   1.000
_cell.length_c   1.000
_cell.angle_alpha   90.00
_cell.angle_beta   90.00
_cell.angle_gamma   90.00
#
_symmetry.space_group_name_H-M   'P 1'
#
loop_
_entity.id
_entity.type
_entity.pdbx_description
1 polymer ?
#
loop_
_entity_poly.entity_id
_entity_poly.type
_entity_poly.pdbx_seq_one_letter_code
_entity_poly.pdbx_strand_id
1 'polypeptide(L)'
;MSDTVKIGLIQASNDVDGHEPVEVHKQKAIEKHIRLVRETKDKGAQVICLQEIFYGPYFCSEQNPKWYDAAEEIPNGPTTKLFQELAKELGVVIVLPIYEREGIATYYNTAAVIDADGSYLGKYRKQHIPHVGVGDQAAASGRNTISNQATSVIRCSIRLLRR
;
A
#
# COMPACT_ATOMS: atom_id res chain seq x y z
N MET A 1 -22.45 15.73 -20.50
CA MET A 1 -21.96 14.78 -19.47
C MET A 1 -21.22 15.58 -18.41
N SER A 2 -21.37 15.24 -17.12
CA SER A 2 -20.69 15.96 -16.04
C SER A 2 -19.18 15.64 -16.02
N ASP A 3 -18.34 16.64 -15.75
CA ASP A 3 -16.89 16.50 -15.55
C ASP A 3 -16.50 16.07 -14.13
N THR A 4 -17.49 15.67 -13.33
CA THR A 4 -17.27 15.25 -11.95
C THR A 4 -16.71 13.83 -11.89
N VAL A 5 -15.60 13.66 -11.18
CA VAL A 5 -15.05 12.36 -10.79
C VAL A 5 -15.24 12.18 -9.29
N LYS A 6 -15.82 11.05 -8.87
CA LYS A 6 -15.95 10.70 -7.46
C LYS A 6 -14.75 9.89 -6.98
N ILE A 7 -14.11 10.37 -5.92
CA ILE A 7 -12.93 9.74 -5.31
C ILE A 7 -13.31 9.18 -3.95
N GLY A 8 -12.93 7.93 -3.68
CA GLY A 8 -13.04 7.29 -2.38
C GLY A 8 -11.68 7.20 -1.69
N LEU A 9 -11.62 7.56 -0.42
CA LEU A 9 -10.44 7.38 0.43
C LEU A 9 -10.77 6.34 1.49
N ILE A 10 -9.97 5.28 1.57
CA ILE A 10 -10.17 4.21 2.55
C ILE A 10 -9.11 4.34 3.65
N GLN A 11 -9.59 4.44 4.88
CA GLN A 11 -8.78 4.40 6.10
C GLN A 11 -9.34 3.32 7.04
N ALA A 12 -8.48 2.46 7.55
CA ALA A 12 -8.82 1.30 8.35
C ALA A 12 -7.76 1.05 9.44
N SER A 13 -8.23 0.55 10.59
CA SER A 13 -7.38 -0.03 11.63
C SER A 13 -6.79 -1.38 11.20
N ASN A 14 -5.61 -1.70 11.73
CA ASN A 14 -5.13 -3.09 11.78
C ASN A 14 -5.85 -3.80 12.93
N ASP A 15 -6.50 -4.93 12.63
CA ASP A 15 -7.35 -5.66 13.58
C ASP A 15 -6.67 -6.93 14.13
N VAL A 16 -5.36 -7.07 13.90
CA VAL A 16 -4.57 -8.25 14.26
C VAL A 16 -3.53 -7.86 15.32
N ASP A 17 -3.38 -8.69 16.34
CA ASP A 17 -2.37 -8.51 17.40
C ASP A 17 -0.95 -8.46 16.81
N GLY A 18 -0.08 -7.58 17.34
CA GLY A 18 1.25 -7.34 16.78
C GLY A 18 2.23 -8.53 16.86
N HIS A 19 1.94 -9.52 17.69
CA HIS A 19 2.74 -10.74 17.84
C HIS A 19 2.43 -11.80 16.79
N GLU A 20 1.37 -11.63 16.00
CA GLU A 20 1.02 -12.56 14.95
C GLU A 20 2.04 -12.57 13.79
N PRO A 21 2.11 -13.68 13.02
CA PRO A 21 2.91 -13.74 11.81
C PRO A 21 2.49 -12.72 10.76
N VAL A 22 3.44 -12.26 9.95
CA VAL A 22 3.20 -11.26 8.89
C VAL A 22 2.08 -11.66 7.94
N GLU A 23 2.01 -12.93 7.55
CA GLU A 23 0.96 -13.43 6.66
C GLU A 23 -0.45 -13.29 7.23
N VAL A 24 -0.62 -13.41 8.55
CA VAL A 24 -1.92 -13.23 9.21
C VAL A 24 -2.37 -11.78 9.11
N HIS A 25 -1.46 -10.83 9.37
CA HIS A 25 -1.73 -9.40 9.17
C HIS A 25 -2.14 -9.11 7.73
N LYS A 26 -1.35 -9.60 6.76
CA LYS A 26 -1.59 -9.40 5.33
C LYS A 26 -2.95 -9.90 4.91
N GLN A 27 -3.23 -11.17 5.21
CA GLN A 27 -4.49 -11.79 4.81
C GLN A 27 -5.70 -11.03 5.37
N LYS A 28 -5.72 -10.75 6.68
CA LYS A 28 -6.85 -10.07 7.33
C LYS A 28 -7.05 -8.66 6.82
N ALA A 29 -5.97 -7.92 6.62
CA ALA A 29 -6.05 -6.57 6.11
C ALA A 29 -6.48 -6.54 4.64
N ILE A 30 -5.99 -7.44 3.79
CA ILE A 30 -6.43 -7.57 2.40
C ILE A 30 -7.94 -7.89 2.33
N GLU A 31 -8.40 -8.91 3.08
CA GLU A 31 -9.81 -9.29 3.14
C GLU A 31 -10.70 -8.10 3.57
N LYS A 32 -10.26 -7.34 4.56
CA LYS A 32 -10.96 -6.13 5.03
C LYS A 32 -11.02 -5.06 3.94
N HIS A 33 -9.90 -4.76 3.29
CA HIS A 33 -9.85 -3.70 2.28
C HIS A 33 -10.62 -4.06 1.01
N ILE A 34 -10.69 -5.33 0.62
CA ILE A 34 -11.56 -5.77 -0.49
C ILE A 34 -13.03 -5.42 -0.21
N ARG A 35 -13.51 -5.66 1.02
CA ARG A 35 -14.89 -5.29 1.41
C ARG A 35 -15.08 -3.77 1.36
N LEU A 36 -14.14 -3.00 1.93
CA LEU A 36 -14.20 -1.54 1.93
C LEU A 36 -14.15 -0.94 0.51
N VAL A 37 -13.38 -1.54 -0.41
CA VAL A 37 -13.34 -1.14 -1.82
C VAL A 37 -14.70 -1.34 -2.47
N ARG A 38 -15.37 -2.48 -2.22
CA ARG A 38 -16.72 -2.75 -2.73
C ARG A 38 -17.75 -1.75 -2.18
N GLU A 39 -17.75 -1.52 -0.87
CA GLU A 39 -18.63 -0.53 -0.24
C GLU A 39 -18.39 0.89 -0.77
N THR A 40 -17.13 1.23 -1.06
CA THR A 40 -16.75 2.54 -1.61
C THR A 40 -17.19 2.68 -3.06
N LYS A 41 -17.11 1.60 -3.85
CA LYS A 41 -17.70 1.52 -5.19
C LYS A 41 -19.22 1.70 -5.14
N ASP A 42 -19.92 1.06 -4.21
CA ASP A 42 -21.38 1.17 -4.08
C ASP A 42 -21.84 2.60 -3.77
N LYS A 43 -20.97 3.41 -3.13
CA LYS A 43 -21.18 4.86 -2.92
C LYS A 43 -20.89 5.70 -4.18
N GLY A 44 -20.53 5.08 -5.29
CA GLY A 44 -20.31 5.69 -6.59
C GLY A 44 -18.88 6.16 -6.86
N ALA A 45 -17.88 5.71 -6.10
CA ALA A 45 -16.50 6.04 -6.37
C ALA A 45 -16.01 5.46 -7.71
N GLN A 46 -15.19 6.23 -8.41
CA GLN A 46 -14.57 5.87 -9.68
C GLN A 46 -13.05 5.70 -9.54
N VAL A 47 -12.45 6.41 -8.58
CA VAL A 47 -11.06 6.26 -8.17
C VAL A 47 -11.05 5.98 -6.67
N ILE A 48 -10.33 4.94 -6.24
CA ILE A 48 -10.25 4.53 -4.84
C ILE A 48 -8.79 4.50 -4.41
N CYS A 49 -8.47 5.21 -3.34
CA CYS A 49 -7.13 5.24 -2.76
C CYS A 49 -7.12 4.53 -1.41
N LEU A 50 -6.21 3.58 -1.24
CA LEU A 50 -5.95 2.95 0.05
C LEU A 50 -4.88 3.73 0.84
N GLN A 51 -4.81 3.47 2.15
CA GLN A 51 -3.78 4.02 3.02
C GLN A 51 -2.38 3.41 2.73
N GLU A 52 -1.35 4.09 3.23
CA GLU A 52 0.05 3.64 3.13
C GLU A 52 0.25 2.25 3.75
N ILE A 53 0.87 1.32 3.00
CA ILE A 53 1.12 -0.08 3.40
C ILE A 53 -0.12 -0.68 4.09
N PHE A 54 -1.25 -0.68 3.37
CA PHE A 54 -2.57 -0.96 3.94
C PHE A 54 -2.74 -2.36 4.53
N TYR A 55 -1.89 -3.32 4.14
CA TYR A 55 -2.01 -4.73 4.50
C TYR A 55 -1.18 -5.15 5.71
N GLY A 56 -0.78 -4.22 6.58
CA GLY A 56 -0.03 -4.55 7.79
C GLY A 56 -0.12 -3.46 8.84
N PRO A 57 0.42 -3.71 10.05
CA PRO A 57 0.63 -2.64 11.01
C PRO A 57 1.67 -1.66 10.47
N TYR A 58 1.66 -0.45 11.03
CA TYR A 58 2.63 0.57 10.68
C TYR A 58 3.99 0.25 11.32
N PHE A 59 4.76 -0.62 10.67
CA PHE A 59 5.99 -1.17 11.23
C PHE A 59 7.23 -0.28 11.02
N CYS A 60 7.08 0.84 10.32
CA CYS A 60 8.10 1.87 10.14
C CYS A 60 8.75 2.38 11.44
N SER A 61 8.05 2.22 12.57
CA SER A 61 8.52 2.60 13.90
C SER A 61 9.29 1.47 14.61
N GLU A 62 9.34 0.26 14.05
CA GLU A 62 9.96 -0.93 14.62
C GLU A 62 11.12 -1.40 13.73
N GLN A 63 12.27 -1.75 14.31
CA GLN A 63 13.41 -2.28 13.54
C GLN A 63 13.38 -3.81 13.41
N ASN A 64 12.20 -4.40 13.24
CA ASN A 64 12.04 -5.84 13.19
C ASN A 64 12.14 -6.38 11.76
N PRO A 65 13.15 -7.22 11.44
CA PRO A 65 13.35 -7.74 10.09
C PRO A 65 12.21 -8.59 9.56
N LYS A 66 11.32 -9.12 10.42
CA LYS A 66 10.17 -9.94 9.98
C LYS A 66 9.33 -9.24 8.91
N TRP A 67 9.24 -7.92 8.97
CA TRP A 67 8.41 -7.13 8.06
C TRP A 67 8.92 -7.11 6.61
N TYR A 68 10.16 -7.55 6.35
CA TYR A 68 10.67 -7.77 4.99
C TYR A 68 9.90 -8.87 4.25
N ASP A 69 9.33 -9.84 4.97
CA ASP A 69 8.50 -10.89 4.39
C ASP A 69 7.17 -10.32 3.83
N ALA A 70 6.78 -9.11 4.24
CA ALA A 70 5.60 -8.45 3.71
C ALA A 70 5.79 -7.88 2.31
N ALA A 71 7.04 -7.76 1.84
CA ALA A 71 7.38 -7.10 0.59
C ALA A 71 7.06 -7.96 -0.64
N GLU A 72 6.51 -7.33 -1.67
CA GLU A 72 6.10 -8.00 -2.90
C GLU A 72 6.68 -7.32 -4.14
N GLU A 73 6.86 -8.09 -5.22
CA GLU A 73 7.25 -7.52 -6.51
C GLU A 73 6.07 -6.79 -7.17
N ILE A 74 6.35 -5.69 -7.88
CA ILE A 74 5.34 -4.95 -8.66
C ILE A 74 5.69 -5.03 -10.14
N PRO A 75 4.75 -5.40 -11.03
CA PRO A 75 3.33 -5.70 -10.76
C PRO A 75 3.05 -7.19 -10.44
N ASN A 76 4.07 -8.04 -10.42
CA ASN A 76 3.88 -9.49 -10.46
C ASN A 76 3.47 -10.14 -9.13
N GLY A 77 3.47 -9.39 -8.04
CA GLY A 77 3.12 -9.84 -6.70
C GLY A 77 1.64 -10.18 -6.52
N PRO A 78 1.32 -11.07 -5.57
CA PRO A 78 -0.03 -11.58 -5.36
C PRO A 78 -1.04 -10.48 -5.03
N THR A 79 -0.66 -9.50 -4.21
CA THR A 79 -1.56 -8.40 -3.83
C THR A 79 -1.86 -7.50 -5.02
N THR A 80 -0.87 -7.17 -5.85
CA THR A 80 -1.11 -6.36 -7.06
C THR A 80 -2.05 -7.07 -8.01
N LYS A 81 -1.80 -8.35 -8.33
CA LYS A 81 -2.66 -9.14 -9.22
C LYS A 81 -4.10 -9.27 -8.71
N LEU A 82 -4.27 -9.50 -7.42
CA LEU A 82 -5.59 -9.59 -6.79
C LEU A 82 -6.37 -8.28 -6.97
N PHE A 83 -5.73 -7.14 -6.74
CA PHE A 83 -6.36 -5.83 -6.91
C PHE A 83 -6.53 -5.42 -8.38
N GLN A 84 -5.76 -5.98 -9.32
CA GLN A 84 -6.01 -5.84 -10.75
C GLN A 84 -7.34 -6.49 -11.16
N GLU A 85 -7.59 -7.71 -10.71
CA GLU A 85 -8.87 -8.38 -10.96
C GLU A 85 -10.03 -7.66 -10.28
N LEU A 86 -9.84 -7.20 -9.04
CA LEU A 86 -10.86 -6.43 -8.32
C LEU A 86 -11.20 -5.10 -9.02
N ALA A 87 -10.19 -4.37 -9.50
CA ALA A 87 -10.37 -3.12 -10.23
C ALA A 87 -11.19 -3.32 -11.50
N LYS A 88 -10.84 -4.38 -12.27
CA LYS A 88 -11.57 -4.79 -13.47
C LYS A 88 -13.00 -5.21 -13.18
N GLU A 89 -13.21 -6.02 -12.14
CA GLU A 89 -14.53 -6.49 -11.73
C GLU A 89 -15.45 -5.31 -11.38
N LEU A 90 -14.93 -4.33 -10.64
CA LEU A 90 -15.71 -3.19 -10.15
C LEU A 90 -15.74 -2.00 -11.11
N GLY A 91 -14.91 -2.00 -12.16
CA GLY A 91 -14.75 -0.87 -13.07
C GLY A 91 -14.30 0.40 -12.33
N VAL A 92 -13.22 0.31 -11.54
CA VAL A 92 -12.66 1.43 -10.76
C VAL A 92 -11.14 1.48 -10.86
N VAL A 93 -10.60 2.70 -10.85
CA VAL A 93 -9.16 2.91 -10.68
C VAL A 93 -8.79 2.70 -9.22
N ILE A 94 -7.72 1.97 -8.94
CA ILE A 94 -7.21 1.73 -7.58
C ILE A 94 -5.79 2.26 -7.46
N VAL A 95 -5.56 3.13 -6.47
CA VAL A 95 -4.23 3.48 -5.97
C VAL A 95 -3.91 2.56 -4.80
N LEU A 96 -2.87 1.75 -4.98
CA LEU A 96 -2.53 0.62 -4.13
C LEU A 96 -1.12 0.80 -3.52
N PRO A 97 -1.00 1.42 -2.32
CA PRO A 97 0.27 1.53 -1.61
C PRO A 97 0.69 0.19 -1.02
N ILE A 98 1.82 -0.33 -1.48
CA ILE A 98 2.38 -1.61 -1.05
C ILE A 98 3.86 -1.47 -0.67
N TYR A 99 4.34 -2.44 0.11
CA TYR A 99 5.76 -2.59 0.37
C TYR A 99 6.39 -3.38 -0.77
N GLU A 100 7.23 -2.72 -1.56
CA GLU A 100 7.82 -3.26 -2.78
C GLU A 100 9.17 -3.93 -2.49
N ARG A 101 9.40 -5.10 -3.09
CA ARG A 101 10.72 -5.73 -3.24
C ARG A 101 11.20 -5.59 -4.69
N GLU A 102 12.42 -5.08 -4.87
CA GLU A 102 13.13 -5.05 -6.15
C GLU A 102 14.46 -5.80 -6.03
N GLY A 103 14.62 -6.87 -6.81
CA GLY A 103 15.79 -7.74 -6.72
C GLY A 103 15.85 -8.49 -5.39
N ILE A 104 17.06 -8.62 -4.83
CA ILE A 104 17.34 -9.49 -3.69
C ILE A 104 17.13 -8.78 -2.34
N ALA A 105 17.53 -7.51 -2.22
CA ALA A 105 17.60 -6.82 -0.92
C ALA A 105 17.20 -5.34 -0.98
N THR A 106 16.56 -4.90 -2.07
CA THR A 106 16.13 -3.51 -2.22
C THR A 106 14.64 -3.42 -1.99
N TYR A 107 14.23 -2.50 -1.13
CA TYR A 107 12.84 -2.35 -0.75
C TYR A 107 12.39 -0.89 -0.85
N TYR A 108 11.14 -0.70 -1.26
CA TYR A 108 10.56 0.63 -1.45
C TYR A 108 9.14 0.71 -0.88
N ASN A 109 8.78 1.91 -0.43
CA ASN A 109 7.38 2.24 -0.22
C ASN A 109 6.83 2.77 -1.54
N THR A 110 5.82 2.07 -2.08
CA THR A 110 5.43 2.23 -3.47
C THR A 110 3.93 2.22 -3.63
N ALA A 111 3.36 3.19 -4.35
CA ALA A 111 1.99 3.13 -4.82
C ALA A 111 1.93 2.60 -6.24
N ALA A 112 1.34 1.42 -6.43
CA ALA A 112 0.91 0.95 -7.75
C ALA A 112 -0.41 1.64 -8.15
N VAL A 113 -0.57 1.91 -9.44
CA VAL A 113 -1.79 2.45 -10.01
C VAL A 113 -2.37 1.42 -10.98
N ILE A 114 -3.61 1.04 -10.72
CA ILE A 114 -4.36 0.03 -11.47
C ILE A 114 -5.57 0.73 -12.10
N ASP A 115 -5.74 0.59 -13.41
CA ASP A 115 -6.86 1.18 -14.14
C ASP A 115 -8.16 0.38 -13.93
N ALA A 116 -9.28 0.97 -14.32
CA ALA A 116 -10.62 0.39 -14.22
C ALA A 116 -10.82 -0.87 -15.07
N ASP A 117 -9.96 -1.16 -16.03
CA ASP A 117 -9.95 -2.41 -16.80
C ASP A 117 -9.03 -3.49 -16.19
N GLY A 118 -8.39 -3.19 -15.06
CA GLY A 118 -7.42 -4.05 -14.38
C GLY A 118 -5.98 -3.92 -14.89
N SER A 119 -5.73 -3.09 -15.90
CA SER A 119 -4.37 -2.86 -16.38
C SER A 119 -3.51 -2.14 -15.34
N TYR A 120 -2.26 -2.56 -15.21
CA TYR A 120 -1.28 -1.87 -14.38
C TYR A 120 -0.72 -0.68 -15.16
N LEU A 121 -0.95 0.53 -14.68
CA LEU A 121 -0.53 1.77 -15.35
C LEU A 121 0.88 2.21 -14.98
N GLY A 122 1.36 1.79 -13.81
CA GLY A 122 2.66 2.19 -13.30
C GLY A 122 2.71 2.27 -11.78
N LYS A 123 3.85 2.71 -11.27
CA LYS A 123 4.09 2.87 -9.84
C LYS A 123 4.80 4.18 -9.53
N TYR A 124 4.61 4.67 -8.33
CA TYR A 124 5.35 5.78 -7.76
C TYR A 124 6.06 5.33 -6.48
N ARG A 125 7.38 5.51 -6.43
CA ARG A 125 8.19 5.27 -5.24
C ARG A 125 8.27 6.54 -4.41
N LYS A 126 8.10 6.38 -3.11
CA LYS A 126 8.27 7.43 -2.12
C LYS A 126 9.67 8.06 -2.21
N GLN A 127 9.71 9.37 -2.46
CA GLN A 127 10.98 10.08 -2.69
C GLN A 127 11.64 10.61 -1.41
N HIS A 128 10.82 10.96 -0.40
CA HIS A 128 11.30 11.55 0.83
C HIS A 128 11.03 10.59 1.97
N ILE A 129 12.09 9.99 2.50
CA ILE A 129 12.03 9.11 3.67
C ILE A 129 12.30 9.97 4.91
N PRO A 130 11.32 10.11 5.82
CA PRO A 130 11.55 10.81 7.08
C PRO A 130 12.58 10.04 7.91
N HIS A 131 13.47 10.79 8.57
CA HIS A 131 14.28 10.27 9.65
C HIS A 131 13.74 10.85 10.95
N VAL A 132 13.05 10.01 11.74
CA VAL A 132 12.72 10.33 13.13
C VAL A 132 13.11 9.14 13.97
N GLY A 133 13.97 9.35 14.97
CA GLY A 133 14.26 8.34 15.97
C GLY A 133 12.99 8.08 16.78
N VAL A 134 12.65 6.82 16.99
CA VAL A 134 11.62 6.45 17.97
C VAL A 134 12.27 6.59 19.35
N GLY A 135 11.56 7.26 20.27
CA GLY A 135 12.08 7.75 21.55
C GLY A 135 12.95 6.77 22.36
N ASP A 136 13.92 7.36 23.06
CA ASP A 136 14.96 6.82 23.94
C ASP A 136 14.80 5.37 24.41
N GLN A 137 15.47 4.43 23.71
CA GLN A 137 16.41 3.45 24.29
C GLN A 137 17.39 2.98 23.21
N ALA A 138 18.37 3.84 22.91
CA ALA A 138 19.54 3.46 22.13
C ALA A 138 20.53 2.71 23.03
N ALA A 139 20.38 1.39 23.14
CA ALA A 139 21.42 0.52 23.69
C ALA A 139 22.31 0.00 22.56
N ALA A 140 23.46 0.66 22.44
CA ALA A 140 24.76 0.13 22.03
C ALA A 140 24.92 -0.64 20.70
N SER A 141 25.75 -0.04 19.83
CA SER A 141 26.74 -0.66 18.94
C SER A 141 26.27 -1.61 17.84
N GLY A 142 26.28 -1.10 16.60
CA GLY A 142 26.27 -1.92 15.40
C GLY A 142 25.96 -1.10 14.17
N ARG A 143 26.99 -0.71 13.40
CA ARG A 143 26.84 -0.11 12.07
C ARG A 143 26.11 -1.11 11.17
N ASN A 144 24.81 -0.90 10.95
CA ASN A 144 24.01 -1.30 9.78
C ASN A 144 22.56 -0.79 9.97
N THR A 145 22.36 0.53 9.94
CA THR A 145 21.02 1.13 10.02
C THR A 145 20.38 1.16 8.63
N ILE A 146 19.65 0.11 8.27
CA ILE A 146 18.59 0.20 7.27
C ILE A 146 17.31 0.57 8.03
N SER A 147 17.14 1.85 8.38
CA SER A 147 15.86 2.37 8.87
C SER A 147 15.22 3.19 7.74
N ASN A 148 14.62 2.51 6.78
CA ASN A 148 14.16 3.18 5.55
C ASN A 148 12.65 3.15 5.38
N GLN A 149 11.90 3.28 6.48
CA GLN A 149 10.45 3.39 6.40
C GLN A 149 9.95 4.39 7.43
N ALA A 150 9.37 5.48 6.97
CA ALA A 150 8.63 6.46 7.77
C ALA A 150 7.65 7.19 6.85
N THR A 151 6.59 7.79 7.39
CA THR A 151 5.34 8.22 6.73
C THR A 151 5.51 9.43 5.82
N SER A 152 4.81 9.43 4.67
CA SER A 152 4.76 10.58 3.77
C SER A 152 3.56 10.44 2.85
N VAL A 153 2.90 11.56 2.58
CA VAL A 153 1.83 11.66 1.60
C VAL A 153 2.35 11.25 0.22
N ILE A 154 1.85 10.15 -0.32
CA ILE A 154 2.11 9.77 -1.71
C ILE A 154 1.39 10.78 -2.61
N ARG A 155 2.15 11.65 -3.30
CA ARG A 155 1.59 12.51 -4.37
C ARG A 155 1.44 11.65 -5.63
N CYS A 156 0.25 11.09 -5.83
CA CYS A 156 -0.09 10.39 -7.06
C CYS A 156 -0.87 11.35 -7.99
N SER A 157 -0.32 11.64 -9.17
CA SER A 157 -1.02 12.37 -10.23
C SER A 157 -1.58 11.36 -11.24
N ILE A 158 -2.84 10.99 -11.10
CA ILE A 158 -3.52 10.13 -12.09
C ILE A 158 -4.07 11.02 -13.20
N ARG A 159 -3.55 10.86 -14.42
CA ARG A 159 -4.13 11.50 -15.60
C ARG A 159 -5.19 10.57 -16.19
N LEU A 160 -6.45 10.76 -15.80
CA LEU A 160 -7.59 10.08 -16.40
C LEU A 160 -7.72 10.51 -17.87
N LEU A 161 -7.23 9.69 -18.79
CA LEU A 161 -7.48 9.88 -20.21
C LEU A 161 -8.88 9.31 -20.49
N ARG A 162 -9.88 10.20 -20.64
CA ARG A 162 -11.16 9.81 -21.22
C ARG A 162 -10.89 9.32 -22.65
N ARG A 163 -11.24 8.07 -22.95
CA ARG A 163 -11.50 7.66 -24.34
C ARG A 163 -12.89 8.13 -24.74
#